data_AF-A0A7K9DSK2-F1
#
_entry.id   AF-A0A7K9DSK2-F1
#
_cell.length_a   1.000
_cell.length_b   1.000
_cell.length_c   1.000
_cell.angle_alpha   90.00
_cell.angle_beta   90.00
_cell.angle_gamma   90.00
#
_symmetry.space_group_name_H-M   'P 1'
#
loop_
_entity.id
_entity.type
_entity.pdbx_description
1 polymer ?
#
loop_
_entity_poly.entity_id
_entity_poly.type
_entity_poly.pdbx_seq_one_letter_code
_entity_poly.pdbx_strand_id
1 'polypeptide(L)' 'GTRGPVSQLVTDLGLRLFREALGHPGDTNGIFCPLGAAAALVALQAATAGPGHHQLEVAMGFSVNGEGPWGPRPHG' A
#
# COMPACT_ATOMS: atom_id res chain seq x y z
N GLY A 1 2.51 -4.53 15.98
CA GLY A 1 2.48 -4.51 14.50
C GLY A 1 2.06 -5.87 14.04
N THR A 2 0.96 -5.96 13.30
CA THR A 2 0.31 -7.19 12.82
C THR A 2 1.30 -8.08 12.04
N ARG A 3 1.70 -9.21 12.62
CA ARG A 3 2.57 -10.22 11.97
C ARG A 3 1.72 -11.19 11.16
N GLY A 4 1.20 -10.75 10.02
CA GLY A 4 0.68 -11.64 8.97
C GLY A 4 1.77 -11.90 7.92
N PRO A 5 1.75 -13.03 7.20
CA PRO A 5 2.64 -13.22 6.05
C PRO A 5 2.43 -12.10 5.02
N VAL A 6 3.50 -11.63 4.36
CA VAL A 6 3.48 -10.53 3.37
C VAL A 6 2.41 -10.76 2.30
N SER A 7 2.20 -12.01 1.90
CA SER A 7 1.13 -12.39 0.97
C SER A 7 -0.25 -11.95 1.45
N GLN A 8 -0.55 -12.10 2.74
CA GLN A 8 -1.84 -11.72 3.31
C GLN A 8 -2.03 -10.20 3.35
N LEU A 9 -0.98 -9.43 3.67
CA LEU A 9 -1.04 -7.96 3.66
C LEU A 9 -1.28 -7.43 2.25
N VAL A 10 -0.55 -7.97 1.27
CA VAL A 10 -0.69 -7.61 -0.15
C VAL A 10 -2.06 -8.01 -0.69
N THR A 11 -2.58 -9.18 -0.32
CA THR A 11 -3.94 -9.61 -0.70
C THR A 11 -5.02 -8.73 -0.10
N ASP A 12 -4.91 -8.35 1.19
CA ASP A 12 -5.89 -7.47 1.84
C ASP A 12 -5.91 -6.07 1.19
N LEU A 13 -4.73 -5.49 0.95
CA LEU A 13 -4.59 -4.22 0.23
C LEU A 13 -5.20 -4.30 -1.17
N GLY A 14 -4.88 -5.34 -1.94
CA GLY A 14 -5.43 -5.55 -3.27
C GLY A 14 -6.96 -5.67 -3.27
N LEU A 15 -7.55 -6.35 -2.28
CA LEU A 15 -9.01 -6.48 -2.17
C LEU A 15 -9.69 -5.14 -1.82
N ARG A 16 -9.07 -4.32 -0.97
CA ARG A 16 -9.57 -2.96 -0.66
C ARG A 16 -9.60 -2.09 -1.91
N LEU A 17 -8.50 -2.09 -2.68
CA LEU A 17 -8.40 -1.35 -3.95
C LEU A 17 -9.44 -1.82 -4.97
N PHE A 18 -9.69 -3.13 -5.06
CA PHE A 18 -10.71 -3.67 -5.94
C PHE A 18 -12.11 -3.16 -5.57
N ARG A 19 -12.45 -3.19 -4.28
CA ARG A 19 -13.75 -2.73 -3.78
C ARG A 19 -13.95 -1.24 -4.06
N GLU A 20 -12.92 -0.44 -3.87
CA GLU A 20 -12.96 0.99 -4.21
C GLU A 20 -13.15 1.21 -5.72
N ALA A 21 -12.43 0.44 -6.54
CA ALA A 21 -12.57 0.49 -8.00
C ALA A 21 -13.98 0.08 -8.48
N LEU A 22 -14.64 -0.85 -7.78
CA LEU A 22 -16.03 -1.26 -8.02
C LEU A 22 -17.08 -0.36 -7.35
N GLY A 23 -16.65 0.55 -6.46
CA GLY A 23 -17.53 1.41 -5.66
C GLY A 23 -18.35 2.42 -6.45
N HIS A 24 -18.16 2.49 -7.77
CA HIS A 24 -19.06 3.19 -8.69
C HIS A 24 -20.07 2.18 -9.26
N PRO A 25 -21.31 2.11 -8.74
CA PRO A 25 -22.32 1.19 -9.22
C PRO A 25 -22.84 1.69 -10.57
N GLY A 26 -22.23 1.21 -11.63
CA GLY A 26 -22.70 1.30 -13.00
C GLY A 26 -22.20 0.07 -13.74
N ASP A 27 -22.91 -0.36 -14.79
CA ASP A 27 -22.60 -1.53 -15.64
C ASP A 27 -21.25 -1.40 -16.37
N THR A 28 -20.16 -1.32 -15.61
CA THR A 28 -18.81 -1.14 -16.10
C THR A 28 -18.06 -2.45 -15.94
N ASN A 29 -17.86 -3.15 -17.05
CA ASN A 29 -16.99 -4.30 -17.09
C ASN A 29 -15.54 -3.83 -16.90
N GLY A 30 -15.00 -4.07 -15.71
CA GLY A 30 -13.63 -3.74 -15.36
C GLY A 30 -12.77 -5.00 -15.14
N ILE A 31 -11.53 -4.96 -15.60
CA ILE A 31 -10.51 -5.94 -15.23
C ILE A 31 -9.62 -5.30 -14.18
N PHE A 32 -9.41 -6.00 -13.07
CA PHE A 32 -8.56 -5.55 -11.98
C PHE A 32 -7.50 -6.59 -11.65
N CYS A 33 -6.27 -6.14 -11.44
CA CYS A 33 -5.15 -6.97 -11.01
C CYS A 33 -4.71 -6.55 -9.59
N PRO A 34 -5.21 -7.23 -8.53
CA PRO A 34 -4.91 -6.88 -7.15
C PRO A 34 -3.40 -6.85 -6.84
N LEU A 35 -2.66 -7.82 -7.37
CA LEU A 35 -1.23 -7.94 -7.13
C LEU A 35 -0.44 -6.80 -7.80
N GLY A 36 -0.81 -6.43 -9.04
CA GLY A 36 -0.15 -5.35 -9.77
C GLY A 36 -0.38 -3.99 -9.10
N ALA A 37 -1.61 -3.73 -8.67
CA ALA A 37 -1.94 -2.49 -7.95
C ALA A 37 -1.19 -2.39 -6.60
N ALA A 38 -1.15 -3.48 -5.84
CA ALA A 38 -0.41 -3.52 -4.58
C ALA A 38 1.12 -3.36 -4.81
N ALA A 39 1.69 -3.99 -5.84
CA ALA A 39 3.11 -3.84 -6.18
C ALA A 39 3.47 -2.40 -6.55
N ALA A 40 2.60 -1.71 -7.27
CA ALA A 40 2.80 -0.29 -7.61
C ALA A 40 2.82 0.61 -6.36
N LEU A 41 1.91 0.39 -5.39
CA LEU A 41 1.90 1.15 -4.14
C LEU A 41 3.10 0.85 -3.24
N VAL A 42 3.55 -0.41 -3.20
CA VAL A 42 4.77 -0.81 -2.50
C VAL A 42 5.99 -0.09 -3.08
N ALA A 43 6.14 -0.08 -4.41
CA ALA A 43 7.21 0.64 -5.08
C ALA A 43 7.12 2.16 -4.84
N LEU A 44 5.91 2.71 -4.85
CA LEU A 44 5.68 4.13 -4.57
C LEU A 44 6.06 4.50 -3.14
N GLN A 45 5.69 3.68 -2.14
CA GLN A 45 6.09 3.90 -0.76
C GLN A 45 7.61 3.84 -0.61
N ALA A 46 8.28 2.88 -1.25
CA ALA A 46 9.74 2.76 -1.22
C ALA A 46 10.45 3.99 -1.83
N ALA A 47 9.85 4.61 -2.86
CA ALA A 47 10.41 5.78 -3.55
C ALA A 47 10.03 7.13 -2.92
N THR A 48 9.08 7.16 -2.00
CA THR A 48 8.57 8.40 -1.39
C THR A 48 9.17 8.61 -0.01
N ALA A 49 9.57 9.84 0.31
CA ALA A 49 10.05 10.23 1.63
C ALA A 49 9.11 11.25 2.30
N GLY A 50 9.27 11.45 3.61
CA GLY A 50 8.57 12.50 4.35
C GLY A 50 7.05 12.27 4.44
N PRO A 51 6.23 13.33 4.40
CA PRO A 51 4.77 13.22 4.63
C PRO A 51 4.06 12.25 3.67
N GLY A 52 4.51 12.15 2.42
CA GLY A 52 3.92 11.23 1.43
C GLY A 52 4.16 9.75 1.78
N HIS A 53 5.31 9.42 2.37
CA HIS A 53 5.58 8.06 2.84
C HIS A 53 4.61 7.66 3.95
N HIS A 54 4.38 8.56 4.91
CA HIS A 54 3.49 8.30 6.04
C HIS A 54 2.03 8.12 5.59
N GLN A 55 1.57 8.93 4.62
CA GLN A 55 0.23 8.75 4.05
C GLN A 55 0.08 7.38 3.39
N LEU A 56 1.08 6.91 2.65
CA LEU A 56 1.08 5.58 2.03
C LEU A 56 1.13 4.47 3.07
N GLU A 57 1.89 4.64 4.15
CA GLU A 57 1.94 3.68 5.26
C GLU A 57 0.57 3.52 5.94
N VAL A 58 -0.09 4.63 6.25
CA VAL A 58 -1.43 4.64 6.85
C VAL A 58 -2.44 4.01 5.89
N ALA A 59 -2.39 4.36 4.61
CA ALA A 59 -3.32 3.86 3.61
C ALA A 59 -3.14 2.34 3.36
N MET A 60 -1.90 1.86 3.30
CA MET A 60 -1.61 0.44 3.10
C MET A 60 -1.75 -0.40 4.36
N GLY A 61 -1.66 0.22 5.54
CA GLY A 61 -1.70 -0.48 6.83
C GLY A 61 -0.41 -1.23 7.18
N PHE A 62 0.66 -1.03 6.40
CA PHE A 62 2.00 -1.56 6.66
C PHE A 62 3.08 -0.67 6.03
N SER A 63 4.31 -0.82 6.53
CA SER A 63 5.49 -0.11 6.03
C SER A 63 6.41 -1.08 5.30
N VAL A 64 6.78 -0.75 4.06
CA VAL A 64 7.70 -1.52 3.21
C VAL A 64 9.15 -1.35 3.66
N ASN A 65 9.52 -0.18 4.17
CA ASN A 65 10.89 0.12 4.53
C ASN A 65 11.29 -0.38 5.92
N GLY A 66 10.37 -0.92 6.72
CA GLY A 66 10.67 -1.52 8.03
C GLY A 66 11.31 -0.58 9.06
N GLU A 67 11.59 0.66 8.70
CA GLU A 67 12.05 1.69 9.60
C GLU A 67 10.83 2.22 10.33
N GLY A 68 10.60 1.65 11.52
CA GLY A 68 9.84 2.34 12.55
C GLY A 68 10.46 3.73 12.85
N PRO A 69 9.97 4.46 13.86
CA PRO A 69 10.36 5.86 14.17
C PRO A 69 11.86 6.13 14.44
N TRP A 70 12.75 5.18 14.16
CA TRP A 70 14.20 5.22 14.31
C TRP A 70 15.00 4.83 13.04
N GLY A 71 14.42 4.91 11.84
CA GLY A 71 15.22 4.96 10.61
C GLY A 71 16.24 6.11 10.64
N PRO A 72 17.42 5.97 10.01
CA PRO A 72 18.50 6.94 10.12
C PRO A 72 17.98 8.31 9.67
N ARG A 73 18.10 9.29 10.56
CA ARG A 73 17.71 10.67 10.26
C ARG A 73 18.55 11.16 9.09
N PRO A 74 17.97 11.93 8.15
CA PRO A 74 18.76 12.57 7.11
C PRO A 74 19.86 13.39 7.78
N HIS A 75 21.09 13.11 7.39
CA HIS A 75 22.25 13.91 7.81
C HIS A 75 22.00 15.35 7.37
N GLY A 76 22.19 16.28 8.30
CA GLY A 76 22.10 17.72 8.06
C GLY A 76 23.16 18.22 7.10
#